data_AF-A0A2A5NQU6-F1
#
_entry.id   AF-A0A2A5NQU6-F1
#
_cell.length_a   1.000
_cell.length_b   1.000
_cell.length_c   1.000
_cell.angle_alpha   90.00
_cell.angle_beta   90.00
_cell.angle_gamma   90.00
#
_symmetry.space_group_name_H-M   'P 1'
#
loop_
_entity.id
_entity.type
_entity.pdbx_description
1 polymer ?
#
loop_
_entity_poly.entity_id
_entity_poly.type
_entity_poly.pdbx_seq_one_letter_code
_entity_poly.pdbx_strand_id
1 'polypeptide(L)' 'MPWRKHAEEMRDVYANEIAAAVHRGETPSDAQLEAWARYDAVARGEDPGRAFPARRPSSR' A
#
# COMPACT_ATOMS: atom_id res chain seq x y z
N MET A 1 10.73 -7.01 12.75
CA MET A 1 11.06 -6.13 11.62
C MET A 1 10.16 -4.90 11.69
N PRO A 2 10.70 -3.68 11.88
CA PRO A 2 9.91 -2.45 12.01
C PRO A 2 8.89 -2.25 10.87
N TRP A 3 9.26 -2.70 9.67
CA TRP A 3 8.46 -2.59 8.46
C TRP A 3 7.18 -3.41 8.44
N ARG A 4 7.12 -4.58 9.10
CA ARG A 4 5.94 -5.46 9.02
C ARG A 4 4.74 -4.80 9.71
N LYS A 5 4.92 -4.33 10.95
CA LYS A 5 3.84 -3.68 11.70
C LYS A 5 3.35 -2.42 10.98
N HIS A 6 4.27 -1.61 10.47
CA HIS A 6 3.90 -0.43 9.69
C HIS A 6 3.14 -0.81 8.40
N ALA A 7 3.53 -1.90 7.73
CA ALA A 7 2.82 -2.37 6.54
C ALA A 7 1.42 -2.90 6.86
N GLU A 8 1.23 -3.59 7.98
CA GLU A 8 -0.09 -4.00 8.47
C GLU A 8 -0.99 -2.78 8.73
N GLU A 9 -0.48 -1.76 9.43
CA GLU A 9 -1.20 -0.51 9.71
C GLU A 9 -1.63 0.19 8.40
N MET A 10 -0.71 0.33 7.45
CA MET A 10 -1.02 0.98 6.17
C MET A 10 -1.96 0.14 5.30
N ARG A 11 -1.81 -1.19 5.28
CA ARG A 11 -2.74 -2.09 4.60
C ARG A 11 -4.16 -1.89 5.13
N ASP A 12 -4.32 -1.80 6.45
CA ASP A 12 -5.63 -1.65 7.07
C ASP A 12 -6.25 -0.27 6.79
N VAL A 13 -5.42 0.79 6.73
CA VAL A 13 -5.86 2.12 6.28
C VAL A 13 -6.42 2.07 4.86
N TYR A 14 -5.66 1.55 3.89
CA TYR A 14 -6.14 1.49 2.51
C TYR A 14 -7.34 0.56 2.34
N ALA A 15 -7.41 -0.54 3.10
CA ALA A 15 -8.59 -1.42 3.11
C ALA A 15 -9.85 -0.66 3.56
N ASN A 16 -9.74 0.18 4.60
CA ASN A 16 -10.84 1.00 5.07
C ASN A 16 -11.25 2.08 4.06
N GLU A 17 -10.29 2.73 3.40
CA GLU A 17 -10.59 3.70 2.35
C GLU A 17 -11.32 3.07 1.15
N ILE A 18 -10.84 1.90 0.70
CA ILE A 18 -11.46 1.11 -0.37
C ILE A 18 -12.89 0.72 0.04
N ALA A 19 -13.08 0.21 1.25
CA ALA A 19 -14.39 -0.16 1.77
C ALA A 19 -15.33 1.05 1.83
N ALA A 20 -14.82 2.21 2.24
CA ALA A 20 -15.60 3.44 2.30
C ALA A 20 -16.03 3.93 0.91
N ALA A 21 -15.17 3.83 -0.12
CA ALA A 21 -15.52 4.14 -1.50
C ALA A 21 -16.63 3.21 -2.00
N VAL A 22 -16.48 1.89 -1.82
CA VAL A 22 -17.50 0.90 -2.20
C VAL A 22 -18.83 1.17 -1.49
N HIS A 23 -18.80 1.49 -0.19
CA HIS A 23 -20.00 1.80 0.58
C HIS A 23 -20.72 3.07 0.08
N ARG A 24 -19.99 4.06 -0.46
CA ARG A 24 -20.57 5.26 -1.08
C ARG A 24 -21.05 5.03 -2.52
N GLY A 25 -20.88 3.83 -3.08
CA GLY A 25 -21.14 3.55 -4.50
C GLY A 25 -20.09 4.15 -5.44
N GLU A 26 -18.93 4.52 -4.91
CA GLU A 26 -17.79 5.03 -5.68
C GLU A 26 -16.87 3.87 -6.08
N THR A 27 -16.17 4.03 -7.21
CA THR A 27 -15.10 3.11 -7.59
C THR A 27 -13.82 3.51 -6.84
N PRO A 28 -13.17 2.60 -6.10
CA PRO A 28 -11.87 2.87 -5.48
C PRO A 28 -10.82 3.25 -6.54
N SER A 29 -9.94 4.18 -6.21
CA SER A 29 -8.90 4.59 -7.17
C SER A 29 -7.85 3.49 -7.38
N ASP A 30 -7.29 3.42 -8.59
CA ASP A 30 -6.19 2.48 -8.90
C ASP A 30 -5.01 2.65 -7.95
N ALA A 31 -4.73 3.89 -7.53
CA ALA A 31 -3.66 4.20 -6.57
C ALA A 31 -3.93 3.59 -5.18
N GLN A 32 -5.18 3.55 -4.71
CA GLN A 32 -5.55 2.90 -3.44
C GLN A 32 -5.41 1.39 -3.53
N LEU A 33 -5.86 0.78 -4.63
CA LEU A 33 -5.73 -0.65 -4.88
C LEU A 33 -4.25 -1.07 -4.95
N GLU A 34 -3.43 -0.29 -5.67
CA GLU A 34 -2.00 -0.53 -5.80
C GLU A 34 -1.28 -0.34 -4.45
N ALA A 35 -1.60 0.70 -3.70
CA ALA A 35 -1.02 0.93 -2.38
C ALA A 35 -1.38 -0.20 -1.41
N TRP A 36 -2.65 -0.59 -1.34
CA TRP A 36 -3.10 -1.73 -0.53
C TRP A 36 -2.31 -3.00 -0.87
N ALA A 37 -2.19 -3.33 -2.16
CA ALA A 37 -1.49 -4.53 -2.61
C ALA A 37 0.00 -4.52 -2.21
N ARG A 38 0.68 -3.37 -2.31
CA ARG A 38 2.09 -3.24 -1.90
C ARG A 38 2.27 -3.45 -0.39
N TYR A 39 1.40 -2.85 0.42
CA TYR A 39 1.48 -3.01 1.87
C TYR A 39 1.08 -4.41 2.34
N ASP A 40 0.09 -5.05 1.69
CA ASP A 40 -0.27 -6.45 1.95
C ASP A 40 0.90 -7.41 1.65
N ALA A 41 1.59 -7.21 0.53
CA ALA A 41 2.79 -7.98 0.18
C ALA A 41 3.89 -7.88 1.27
N VAL A 42 4.19 -6.66 1.73
CA VAL A 42 5.19 -6.45 2.79
C VAL A 42 4.73 -7.02 4.14
N ALA A 43 3.44 -6.89 4.47
CA ALA A 43 2.86 -7.48 5.68
C ALA A 43 3.02 -9.02 5.68
N ARG A 44 2.86 -9.66 4.51
CA ARG A 44 3.08 -11.10 4.29
C ARG A 44 4.55 -11.52 4.30
N GLY A 45 5.48 -10.57 4.35
CA GLY A 45 6.91 -10.81 4.48
C GLY A 45 7.73 -10.61 3.21
N GLU A 46 7.15 -9.98 2.17
CA GLU A 46 7.97 -9.51 1.04
C GLU A 46 8.93 -8.39 1.48
N ASP A 47 10.04 -8.29 0.75
CA ASP A 47 11.07 -7.28 0.98
C ASP A 47 10.51 -5.86 0.69
N PRO A 48 10.49 -4.95 1.68
CA PRO A 48 10.08 -3.56 1.47
C PRO A 48 10.86 -2.85 0.35
N GLY A 49 12.13 -3.20 0.13
CA GLY A 49 12.95 -2.61 -0.93
C GLY A 49 12.46 -2.95 -2.35
N ARG A 50 11.70 -4.04 -2.49
CA ARG A 50 11.03 -4.44 -3.74
C ARG A 50 9.67 -3.74 -3.90
N ALA A 51 8.93 -3.59 -2.80
CA ALA A 51 7.61 -2.98 -2.80
C ALA A 51 7.66 -1.45 -2.94
N PHE A 52 8.70 -0.81 -2.40
CA PHE A 52 8.92 0.64 -2.42
C PHE A 52 10.29 0.95 -3.02
N PRO A 53 10.47 0.82 -4.34
CA PRO A 53 11.72 1.17 -4.97
C PRO A 53 11.99 2.65 -4.74
N ALA A 54 13.16 2.96 -4.16
CA ALA A 54 13.60 4.34 -4.03
C ALA A 54 13.59 4.97 -5.44
N ARG A 55 12.89 6.10 -5.60
CA ARG A 55 13.00 6.92 -6.81
C ARG A 55 14.50 7.21 -7.00
N ARG A 56 15.09 6.68 -8.07
CA ARG A 56 16.47 7.05 -8.44
C ARG A 56 16.52 8.59 -8.54
N PRO A 57 17.53 9.25 -7.94
CA PRO A 57 17.72 10.67 -8.20
C PRO A 57 17.97 10.81 -9.70
N SER A 58 17.13 11.59 -10.38
CA SER A 58 17.34 11.97 -11.76
C SER A 58 18.67 12.74 -11.81
N SER A 59 19.72 12.09 -12.29
CA SER A 59 20.97 12.77 -12.63
C SER A 59 20.65 13.77 -13.75
N ARG A 60 20.77 15.07 -13.46
CA ARG A 60 20.77 16.13 -14.46
C ARG A 60 22.03 16.95 -14.29
#